data_AF-N9VC64-F1
#
_entry.id   AF-N9VC64-F1
#
_cell.length_a   1.000
_cell.length_b   1.000
_cell.length_c   1.000
_cell.angle_alpha   90.00
_cell.angle_beta   90.00
_cell.angle_gamma   90.00
#
_symmetry.space_group_name_H-M   'P 1'
#
loop_
_entity.id
_entity.type
_entity.pdbx_description
1 polymer ?
#
loop_
_entity_poly.entity_id
_entity_poly.type
_entity_poly.pdbx_seq_one_letter_code
_entity_poly.pdbx_strand_id
1 'polypeptide(L)'
;MSKFELKDLEQYNEDDIFVINSQTQFKLDTSAHSIFKLQNFLNKNQNFNNLSATLDKDSDLEFLRIMLSEKDALRVVNEFSKKYKMSTILYIVHEMFSFWFRQTTGQDINAVLEAQQTKK
;
A
#
# COMPACT_ATOMS: atom_id res chain seq x y z
N MET A 1 -34.63 -2.81 -7.46
CA MET A 1 -33.28 -2.46 -6.98
C MET A 1 -32.28 -3.25 -7.80
N SER A 2 -31.36 -2.59 -8.49
CA SER A 2 -30.29 -3.27 -9.25
C SER A 2 -29.39 -4.03 -8.27
N LYS A 3 -29.06 -5.29 -8.58
CA LYS A 3 -28.04 -6.05 -7.84
C LYS A 3 -26.69 -5.52 -8.28
N PHE A 4 -26.06 -4.72 -7.42
CA PHE A 4 -24.67 -4.31 -7.57
C PHE A 4 -23.79 -5.55 -7.37
N GLU A 5 -23.05 -5.96 -8.39
CA GLU A 5 -22.14 -7.12 -8.34
C GLU A 5 -20.69 -6.63 -8.16
N LEU A 6 -19.83 -7.45 -7.52
CA LEU A 6 -18.42 -7.08 -7.30
C LEU A 6 -17.67 -6.74 -8.61
N LYS A 7 -18.08 -7.36 -9.73
CA LYS A 7 -17.54 -7.09 -11.07
C LYS A 7 -17.82 -5.66 -11.54
N ASP A 8 -18.87 -5.02 -11.03
CA ASP A 8 -19.25 -3.66 -11.40
C ASP A 8 -18.27 -2.63 -10.79
N LEU A 9 -17.47 -3.03 -9.80
CA LEU A 9 -16.35 -2.24 -9.25
C LEU A 9 -15.04 -2.42 -10.04
N GLU A 10 -14.90 -3.51 -10.82
CA GLU A 10 -13.68 -3.77 -11.60
C GLU A 10 -13.52 -2.79 -12.78
N GLN A 11 -14.63 -2.23 -13.27
CA GLN A 11 -14.65 -1.26 -14.38
C GLN A 11 -14.15 0.15 -14.00
N TYR A 12 -13.96 0.45 -12.70
CA TYR A 12 -13.56 1.78 -12.23
C TYR A 12 -12.06 1.92 -11.92
N ASN A 13 -11.25 0.87 -12.10
CA ASN A 13 -9.81 0.93 -11.79
C ASN A 13 -9.00 1.20 -13.07
N GLU A 14 -8.85 2.47 -13.44
CA GLU A 14 -7.59 2.87 -14.07
C GLU A 14 -6.50 2.77 -13.00
N ASP A 15 -5.34 2.21 -13.35
CA ASP A 15 -4.31 2.06 -12.33
C ASP A 15 -3.78 3.43 -11.91
N ASP A 16 -3.84 3.72 -10.61
CA ASP A 16 -3.28 4.95 -10.08
C ASP A 16 -1.74 4.91 -10.15
N ILE A 17 -1.15 6.04 -10.54
CA ILE A 17 0.30 6.20 -10.63
C ILE A 17 0.80 7.01 -9.44
N PHE A 18 1.58 6.39 -8.58
CA PHE A 18 2.33 7.08 -7.54
C PHE A 18 3.68 7.54 -8.07
N VAL A 19 3.91 8.85 -8.09
CA VAL A 19 5.12 9.47 -8.63
C VAL A 19 6.02 9.94 -7.50
N ILE A 20 7.23 9.40 -7.43
CA ILE A 20 8.28 9.89 -6.51
C ILE A 20 9.05 11.04 -7.15
N ASN A 21 9.42 10.86 -8.41
CA ASN A 21 10.09 11.87 -9.23
C ASN A 21 9.88 11.53 -10.72
N SER A 22 10.42 12.37 -11.61
CA SER A 22 10.28 12.23 -13.07
C SER A 22 10.77 10.91 -13.66
N GLN A 23 11.61 10.16 -12.93
CA GLN A 23 12.19 8.88 -13.38
C GLN A 23 11.66 7.68 -12.58
N THR A 24 10.88 7.91 -11.53
CA THR A 24 10.47 6.88 -10.57
C THR A 24 8.99 6.99 -10.30
N GLN A 25 8.23 6.08 -10.92
CA GLN A 25 6.79 5.96 -10.74
C GLN A 25 6.41 4.51 -10.50
N PHE A 26 5.33 4.32 -9.76
CA PHE A 26 4.77 3.03 -9.38
C PHE A 26 3.31 2.97 -9.78
N LYS A 27 2.93 1.84 -10.38
CA LYS A 27 1.54 1.53 -10.66
C LYS A 27 0.96 0.82 -9.43
N LEU A 28 -0.13 1.34 -8.90
CA LEU A 28 -0.75 0.83 -7.67
C LEU A 28 -2.02 0.02 -7.96
N ASP A 29 -2.18 -1.11 -7.27
CA ASP A 29 -3.42 -1.89 -7.28
C ASP A 29 -4.43 -1.28 -6.30
N THR A 30 -5.23 -0.31 -6.76
CA THR A 30 -6.21 0.41 -5.95
C THR A 30 -7.61 -0.24 -5.92
N SER A 31 -7.70 -1.48 -6.40
CA SER A 31 -8.96 -2.22 -6.47
C SER A 31 -9.50 -2.66 -5.10
N ALA A 32 -10.80 -2.96 -5.03
CA ALA A 32 -11.37 -3.60 -3.83
C ALA A 32 -10.67 -4.94 -3.49
N HIS A 33 -10.10 -5.62 -4.48
CA HIS A 33 -9.34 -6.86 -4.28
C HIS A 33 -8.07 -6.64 -3.44
N SER A 34 -7.37 -5.50 -3.59
CA SER A 34 -6.19 -5.20 -2.79
C SER A 34 -6.52 -4.92 -1.32
N ILE A 35 -7.71 -4.37 -1.01
CA ILE A 35 -8.20 -4.26 0.37
C ILE A 35 -8.34 -5.65 1.00
N PHE A 36 -8.91 -6.63 0.29
CA PHE A 36 -9.02 -7.99 0.79
C PHE A 36 -7.64 -8.65 0.99
N LYS A 37 -6.66 -8.38 0.11
CA LYS A 37 -5.28 -8.82 0.31
C LYS A 37 -4.70 -8.26 1.62
N LEU A 38 -4.94 -6.97 1.92
CA LEU A 38 -4.50 -6.35 3.17
C LEU A 38 -5.14 -6.99 4.40
N GLN A 39 -6.46 -7.22 4.37
CA GLN A 39 -7.16 -7.89 5.47
C GLN A 39 -6.59 -9.29 5.73
N ASN A 40 -6.38 -10.08 4.67
CA ASN A 40 -5.80 -11.41 4.78
C ASN A 40 -4.36 -11.36 5.32
N PHE A 41 -3.56 -10.40 4.86
CA PHE A 41 -2.21 -10.18 5.34
C PHE A 41 -2.17 -9.89 6.85
N LEU A 42 -3.02 -8.98 7.33
CA LEU A 42 -3.10 -8.63 8.76
C LEU A 42 -3.59 -9.81 9.62
N ASN A 43 -4.54 -10.60 9.11
CA ASN A 43 -5.01 -11.81 9.78
C ASN A 43 -3.91 -12.88 9.90
N LYS A 44 -3.08 -13.04 8.85
CA LYS A 44 -1.94 -13.97 8.82
C LYS A 44 -0.78 -13.47 9.68
N ASN A 45 -0.54 -12.16 9.69
CA ASN A 45 0.59 -11.52 10.37
C ASN A 45 0.09 -10.65 11.54
N GLN A 46 -0.55 -11.26 12.54
CA GLN A 46 -1.20 -10.54 13.66
C GLN A 46 -0.27 -9.62 14.46
N ASN A 47 1.05 -9.85 14.40
CA ASN A 47 2.07 -9.02 15.07
C ASN A 47 2.70 -7.97 14.15
N PHE A 48 2.23 -7.85 12.90
CA PHE A 48 2.73 -6.83 11.97
C PHE A 48 2.15 -5.48 12.33
N ASN A 49 2.96 -4.65 12.98
CA ASN A 49 2.60 -3.28 13.34
C ASN A 49 3.27 -2.24 12.44
N ASN A 50 4.44 -2.57 11.88
CA ASN A 50 5.19 -1.70 10.98
C ASN A 50 6.18 -2.52 10.13
N LEU A 51 6.63 -1.92 9.04
CA LEU A 51 7.74 -2.43 8.23
C LEU A 51 9.03 -2.50 9.07
N SER A 52 9.87 -3.49 8.79
CA SER A 52 11.18 -3.56 9.43
C SER A 52 12.07 -2.39 9.03
N ALA A 53 13.04 -2.06 9.88
CA ALA A 53 14.01 -1.00 9.61
C ALA A 53 14.95 -1.31 8.42
N THR A 54 14.93 -2.54 7.89
CA THR A 54 15.82 -3.02 6.82
C THR A 54 15.07 -3.53 5.58
N LEU A 55 13.73 -3.65 5.65
CA LEU A 55 12.87 -4.21 4.60
C LEU A 55 13.27 -5.64 4.16
N ASP A 56 13.86 -6.43 5.05
CA ASP A 56 14.39 -7.76 4.76
C ASP A 56 13.48 -8.91 5.22
N LYS A 57 12.39 -8.60 5.93
CA LYS A 57 11.45 -9.63 6.37
C LYS A 57 10.52 -10.00 5.24
N ASP A 58 10.15 -11.28 5.18
CA ASP A 58 9.14 -11.78 4.22
C ASP A 58 7.82 -10.99 4.32
N SER A 59 7.44 -10.57 5.54
CA SER A 59 6.25 -9.75 5.77
C SER A 59 6.33 -8.36 5.13
N ASP A 60 7.53 -7.79 5.01
CA ASP A 60 7.72 -6.46 4.39
C ASP A 60 7.47 -6.56 2.87
N LEU A 61 8.02 -7.60 2.25
CA LEU A 61 7.81 -7.85 0.82
C LEU A 61 6.36 -8.23 0.52
N GLU A 62 5.74 -9.08 1.35
CA GLU A 62 4.32 -9.42 1.24
C GLU A 62 3.44 -8.17 1.37
N PHE A 63 3.76 -7.26 2.30
CA PHE A 63 3.06 -5.98 2.45
C PHE A 63 3.19 -5.10 1.20
N LEU A 64 4.41 -4.95 0.66
CA LEU A 64 4.63 -4.16 -0.56
C LEU A 64 3.85 -4.71 -1.76
N ARG A 65 3.75 -6.04 -1.89
CA ARG A 65 2.99 -6.72 -2.96
C ARG A 65 1.47 -6.52 -2.87
N ILE A 66 0.94 -6.00 -1.76
CA ILE A 66 -0.47 -5.63 -1.66
C ILE A 66 -0.75 -4.43 -2.58
N MET A 67 0.14 -3.45 -2.56
CA MET A 67 -0.02 -2.18 -3.27
C MET A 67 0.65 -2.21 -4.64
N LEU A 68 1.74 -2.97 -4.78
CA LEU A 68 2.62 -2.99 -5.94
C LEU A 68 2.58 -4.32 -6.67
N SER A 69 3.01 -4.29 -7.94
CA SER A 69 3.37 -5.51 -8.65
C SER A 69 4.55 -6.22 -7.98
N GLU A 70 4.66 -7.53 -8.18
CA GLU A 70 5.80 -8.35 -7.72
C GLU A 70 7.15 -7.71 -8.06
N LYS A 71 7.28 -7.30 -9.33
CA LYS A 71 8.50 -6.68 -9.85
C LYS A 71 8.82 -5.36 -9.15
N ASP A 72 7.82 -4.53 -8.91
CA ASP A 72 8.01 -3.22 -8.28
C ASP A 72 8.25 -3.32 -6.78
N ALA A 73 7.62 -4.28 -6.09
CA ALA A 73 7.91 -4.58 -4.69
C ALA A 73 9.38 -4.99 -4.52
N LEU A 74 9.87 -5.89 -5.38
CA LEU A 74 11.29 -6.26 -5.41
C LEU A 74 12.20 -5.08 -5.78
N ARG A 75 11.76 -4.18 -6.66
CA ARG A 75 12.49 -2.95 -7.00
C ARG A 75 12.68 -2.06 -5.78
N VAL A 76 11.64 -1.88 -4.96
CA VAL A 76 11.74 -1.11 -3.70
C VAL A 76 12.77 -1.73 -2.77
N VAL A 77 12.73 -3.05 -2.55
CA VAL A 77 13.68 -3.71 -1.63
C VAL A 77 15.12 -3.69 -2.17
N ASN A 78 15.31 -4.01 -3.45
CA ASN A 78 16.64 -4.32 -4.01
C ASN A 78 17.33 -3.14 -4.72
N GLU A 79 16.55 -2.19 -5.25
CA GLU A 79 17.11 -1.07 -6.02
C GLU A 79 17.10 0.24 -5.24
N PHE A 80 16.08 0.49 -4.41
CA PHE A 80 16.05 1.75 -3.65
C PHE A 80 17.13 1.79 -2.58
N SER A 81 17.49 0.64 -2.00
CA SER A 81 18.61 0.51 -1.07
C SER A 81 19.95 0.99 -1.65
N LYS A 82 20.09 1.00 -2.99
CA LYS A 82 21.28 1.51 -3.68
C LYS A 82 21.21 3.02 -3.96
N LYS A 83 20.02 3.61 -3.97
CA LYS A 83 19.78 5.02 -4.37
C LYS A 83 19.47 5.94 -3.19
N TYR A 84 18.85 5.41 -2.13
CA TYR A 84 18.32 6.18 -1.03
C TYR A 84 18.74 5.59 0.32
N LYS A 85 18.80 6.43 1.35
CA LYS A 85 18.92 5.98 2.74
C LYS A 85 17.66 5.22 3.13
N MET A 86 17.78 4.21 3.98
CA MET A 86 16.66 3.37 4.39
C MET A 86 15.49 4.16 5.01
N SER A 87 15.78 5.21 5.78
CA SER A 87 14.74 6.12 6.30
C SER A 87 13.94 6.80 5.19
N THR A 88 14.59 7.19 4.09
CA THR A 88 13.93 7.74 2.90
C THR A 88 13.08 6.70 2.20
N ILE A 89 13.54 5.44 2.13
CA ILE A 89 12.76 4.34 1.55
C ILE A 89 11.49 4.10 2.37
N LEU A 90 11.61 4.00 3.69
CA LEU A 90 10.47 3.84 4.59
C LEU A 90 9.49 5.01 4.45
N TYR A 91 9.98 6.24 4.41
CA TYR A 91 9.14 7.42 4.15
C TYR A 91 8.37 7.28 2.85
N ILE A 92 9.04 6.94 1.75
CA ILE A 92 8.40 6.74 0.45
C ILE A 92 7.32 5.65 0.51
N VAL A 93 7.59 4.53 1.19
CA VAL A 93 6.62 3.43 1.32
C VAL A 93 5.40 3.86 2.14
N HIS A 94 5.60 4.66 3.20
CA HIS A 94 4.49 5.22 3.99
C HIS A 94 3.63 6.19 3.17
N GLU A 95 4.25 7.07 2.38
CA GLU A 95 3.52 7.97 1.47
C GLU A 95 2.74 7.19 0.42
N MET A 96 3.36 6.15 -0.14
CA MET A 96 2.73 5.25 -1.11
C MET A 96 1.53 4.51 -0.51
N PHE A 97 1.65 4.01 0.73
CA PHE A 97 0.55 3.37 1.44
C PHE A 97 -0.57 4.34 1.76
N SER A 98 -0.25 5.56 2.18
CA SER A 98 -1.25 6.60 2.46
C SER A 98 -2.02 6.98 1.19
N PHE A 99 -1.31 7.12 0.08
CA PHE A 99 -1.91 7.36 -1.23
C PHE A 99 -2.80 6.18 -1.65
N TRP A 100 -2.28 4.95 -1.60
CA TRP A 100 -3.02 3.73 -1.91
C TRP A 100 -4.30 3.60 -1.06
N PHE A 101 -4.21 3.85 0.25
CA PHE A 101 -5.34 3.77 1.17
C PHE A 101 -6.41 4.79 0.80
N ARG A 102 -6.00 6.02 0.46
CA ARG A 102 -6.92 7.07 0.03
C ARG A 102 -7.65 6.72 -1.26
N GLN A 103 -6.93 6.20 -2.27
CA GLN A 103 -7.58 5.82 -3.53
C GLN A 103 -8.52 4.63 -3.36
N THR A 104 -8.13 3.64 -2.57
CA THR A 104 -8.92 2.41 -2.36
C THR A 104 -10.15 2.61 -1.48
N THR A 105 -10.08 3.47 -0.47
CA THR A 105 -11.15 3.64 0.53
C THR A 105 -11.88 4.96 0.44
N GLY A 106 -11.34 5.94 -0.28
CA GLY A 106 -11.81 7.33 -0.26
C GLY A 106 -11.51 8.07 1.06
N GLN A 107 -10.79 7.47 2.00
CA GLN A 107 -10.50 8.03 3.33
C GLN A 107 -9.05 8.49 3.47
N ASP A 108 -8.83 9.54 4.24
CA ASP A 108 -7.48 9.92 4.66
C ASP A 108 -7.07 9.12 5.89
N ILE A 109 -5.94 8.39 5.82
CA ILE A 109 -5.46 7.55 6.92
C ILE A 109 -5.20 8.36 8.20
N ASN A 110 -4.73 9.60 8.08
CA ASN A 110 -4.47 10.45 9.24
C ASN A 110 -5.78 10.86 9.92
N ALA A 111 -6.82 11.18 9.14
CA ALA A 111 -8.14 11.49 9.67
C ALA A 111 -8.77 10.28 10.38
N VAL A 112 -8.56 9.06 9.88
CA VAL A 112 -9.02 7.83 10.54
C VAL A 112 -8.31 7.63 11.89
N LEU A 113 -6.99 7.82 11.93
CA LEU A 113 -6.20 7.66 13.15
C LEU A 113 -6.56 8.70 14.22
N GLU A 114 -6.75 9.96 13.84
CA GLU A 114 -7.21 11.03 14.74
C GLU A 114 -8.61 10.76 15.32
N ALA A 115 -9.52 10.25 14.50
CA ALA A 115 -10.86 9.86 14.93
C ALA A 115 -10.87 8.65 15.90
N GLN A 116 -9.85 7.80 15.85
CA GLN A 116 -9.70 6.68 16.78
C GLN A 116 -9.07 7.10 18.11
N GLN A 117 -8.18 8.10 18.10
CA GLN A 117 -7.56 8.62 19.32
C GLN A 117 -8.54 9.43 20.18
N THR A 118 -9.47 10.15 19.56
CA THR A 118 -10.52 10.91 20.26
C THR A 118 -11.63 10.04 20.86
N LYS A 119 -11.66 8.74 20.54
CA LYS A 119 -12.62 7.75 21.07
C LYS A 119 -12.07 6.89 22.21
N LYS A 120 -10.84 7.13 22.65
CA LYS A 120 -10.24 6.51 23.85
C LYS A 120 -10.21 7.49 25.00
#